data_AF-F9VN72-F1
#
_entry.id   AF-F9VN72-F1
#
_cell.length_a   1.000
_cell.length_b   1.000
_cell.length_c   1.000
_cell.angle_alpha   90.00
_cell.angle_beta   90.00
_cell.angle_gamma   90.00
#
_symmetry.space_group_name_H-M   'P 1'
#
loop_
_entity.id
_entity.type
_entity.pdbx_description
1 polymer ?
#
loop_
_entity_poly.entity_id
_entity_poly.type
_entity_poly.pdbx_seq_one_letter_code
_entity_poly.pdbx_strand_id
1 'polypeptide(L)'
;MSEINWRSILFTISAINSLYFIITLINTLELWIISKITASGLITGILFSLTSIPFFFSYFTGTIVDTAKNKKTILLTLSFLLLVLLLLSQLELLVNNLPILILLFYTTALMTGIVFDVSGSIMSVWIKENVKEEFYKKVSSINRTITRSLGLFAEYWQGSFLR
;
A
#
# COMPACT_ATOMS: atom_id res chain seq x y z
N MET A 1 23.47 21.21 20.18
CA MET A 1 22.99 19.92 19.63
C MET A 1 21.48 20.02 19.47
N SER A 2 20.95 20.05 18.25
CA SER A 2 19.50 19.95 18.07
C SER A 2 19.08 18.53 18.44
N GLU A 3 18.36 18.36 19.56
CA GLU A 3 17.79 17.07 19.93
C GLU A 3 16.96 16.53 18.76
N ILE A 4 17.16 15.26 18.43
CA ILE A 4 16.33 14.60 17.43
C ILE A 4 14.95 14.40 18.02
N ASN A 5 13.96 14.90 17.31
CA ASN A 5 12.57 14.69 17.64
C ASN A 5 12.13 13.28 17.22
N TRP A 6 12.56 12.27 17.99
CA TRP A 6 12.23 10.86 17.77
C TRP A 6 10.73 10.60 17.71
N ARG A 7 9.92 11.38 18.46
CA ARG A 7 8.46 11.27 18.42
C ARG A 7 7.91 11.60 17.03
N SER A 8 8.35 12.70 16.44
CA SER A 8 7.93 13.09 15.07
C SER A 8 8.36 12.07 14.02
N ILE A 9 9.58 11.53 14.16
CA ILE A 9 10.11 10.50 13.25
C ILE A 9 9.27 9.23 13.33
N LEU A 10 9.06 8.70 14.54
CA LEU A 10 8.28 7.48 14.73
C LEU A 10 6.83 7.65 14.28
N PHE A 11 6.22 8.81 14.53
CA PHE A 11 4.88 9.11 14.05
C PHE A 11 4.80 9.09 12.53
N THR A 12 5.74 9.76 11.84
CA THR A 12 5.76 9.81 10.37
C THR A 12 5.97 8.43 9.76
N ILE A 13 6.94 7.67 10.27
CA ILE A 13 7.19 6.28 9.86
C ILE A 13 5.91 5.44 10.02
N SER A 14 5.26 5.54 11.18
CA SER A 14 4.07 4.73 11.48
C SER A 14 2.88 5.12 10.60
N ALA A 15 2.67 6.42 10.37
CA ALA A 15 1.57 6.94 9.56
C ALA A 15 1.70 6.56 8.08
N ILE A 16 2.91 6.58 7.53
CA ILE A 16 3.11 6.12 6.14
C ILE A 16 2.98 4.60 6.07
N ASN A 17 3.58 3.86 7.01
CA ASN A 17 3.50 2.40 7.00
C ASN A 17 2.12 1.84 7.37
N SER A 18 1.21 2.61 7.97
CA SER A 18 -0.18 2.13 8.13
C SER A 18 -0.88 1.92 6.78
N LEU A 19 -0.45 2.60 5.71
CA LEU A 19 -0.93 2.30 4.36
C LEU A 19 -0.50 0.89 3.90
N TYR A 20 0.70 0.45 4.28
CA TYR A 20 1.17 -0.91 4.01
C TYR A 20 0.22 -1.94 4.63
N PHE A 21 -0.12 -1.76 5.92
CA PHE A 21 -1.07 -2.62 6.61
C PHE A 21 -2.43 -2.69 5.89
N ILE A 22 -2.99 -1.53 5.53
CA ILE A 22 -4.29 -1.45 4.85
C ILE A 22 -4.23 -2.12 3.48
N ILE A 23 -3.18 -1.86 2.69
CA ILE A 23 -3.00 -2.47 1.35
C ILE A 23 -2.88 -3.99 1.44
N THR A 24 -2.10 -4.50 2.41
CA THR A 24 -1.98 -5.95 2.61
C THR A 24 -3.34 -6.59 2.95
N LEU A 25 -4.13 -5.95 3.82
CA LEU A 25 -5.48 -6.41 4.12
C LEU A 25 -6.41 -6.39 2.90
N ILE A 26 -6.41 -5.30 2.12
CA ILE A 26 -7.23 -5.19 0.91
C ILE A 26 -6.89 -6.33 -0.07
N ASN A 27 -5.62 -6.46 -0.43
CA ASN A 27 -5.19 -7.42 -1.44
C ASN A 27 -5.55 -8.86 -1.03
N THR A 28 -5.36 -9.19 0.25
CA THR A 28 -5.66 -10.53 0.76
C THR A 28 -7.15 -10.83 0.84
N LEU A 29 -7.98 -9.86 1.23
CA LEU A 29 -9.44 -9.99 1.24
C LEU A 29 -10.00 -10.12 -0.18
N GLU A 30 -9.55 -9.29 -1.11
CA GLU A 30 -10.00 -9.34 -2.51
C GLU A 30 -9.67 -10.69 -3.16
N LEU A 31 -8.46 -11.23 -2.91
CA LEU A 31 -8.07 -12.56 -3.37
C LEU A 31 -9.01 -13.64 -2.84
N TRP A 32 -9.33 -13.59 -1.55
CA TRP A 32 -10.24 -14.56 -0.95
C TRP A 32 -11.66 -14.45 -1.52
N ILE A 33 -12.20 -13.24 -1.63
CA ILE A 33 -13.53 -12.97 -2.18
C ILE A 33 -13.63 -13.49 -3.62
N ILE A 34 -12.68 -13.11 -4.49
CA ILE A 34 -12.72 -13.54 -5.90
C ILE A 34 -12.50 -15.04 -6.04
N SER A 35 -11.60 -15.64 -5.25
CA SER A 35 -11.42 -17.08 -5.25
C SER A 35 -12.71 -17.81 -4.89
N LYS A 36 -13.45 -17.31 -3.89
CA LYS A 36 -14.73 -17.89 -3.45
C LYS A 36 -15.85 -17.71 -4.47
N ILE A 37 -15.98 -16.52 -5.06
CA ILE A 37 -17.08 -16.22 -5.99
C ILE A 37 -16.86 -16.90 -7.34
N THR A 38 -15.63 -16.87 -7.87
CA THR A 38 -15.35 -17.36 -9.23
C THR A 38 -14.96 -18.83 -9.28
N ALA A 39 -14.51 -19.41 -8.16
CA ALA A 39 -13.89 -20.72 -8.09
C ALA A 39 -12.74 -20.94 -9.11
N SER A 40 -12.15 -19.85 -9.60
CA SER A 40 -11.15 -19.86 -10.68
C SER A 40 -9.77 -19.49 -10.14
N GLY A 41 -8.85 -20.46 -10.17
CA GLY A 41 -7.45 -20.23 -9.84
C GLY A 41 -6.76 -19.24 -10.80
N LEU A 42 -7.19 -19.19 -12.07
CA LEU A 42 -6.63 -18.29 -13.07
C LEU A 42 -6.98 -16.83 -12.79
N ILE A 43 -8.26 -16.52 -12.51
CA ILE A 43 -8.70 -15.14 -12.20
C ILE A 43 -8.01 -14.65 -10.93
N THR A 44 -7.97 -15.51 -9.91
CA THR A 44 -7.31 -15.23 -8.63
C THR A 44 -5.79 -15.00 -8.82
N GLY A 45 -5.14 -15.83 -9.64
CA GLY A 45 -3.71 -15.71 -9.93
C GLY A 45 -3.36 -14.43 -10.69
N ILE A 46 -4.19 -14.03 -11.65
CA ILE A 46 -4.03 -12.75 -12.34
C ILE A 46 -4.16 -11.60 -11.34
N LEU A 47 -5.22 -11.57 -10.54
CA LEU A 47 -5.43 -10.54 -9.50
C LEU A 47 -4.21 -10.41 -8.59
N PHE A 48 -3.66 -11.53 -8.12
CA PHE A 48 -2.46 -11.56 -7.27
C PHE A 48 -1.27 -10.88 -7.97
N SER A 49 -1.02 -11.25 -9.23
CA SER A 49 0.11 -10.73 -10.01
C SER A 49 0.02 -9.25 -10.35
N LEU A 50 -1.19 -8.68 -10.49
CA LEU A 50 -1.38 -7.28 -10.89
C LEU A 50 -0.76 -6.29 -9.89
N THR A 51 -0.76 -6.64 -8.60
CA THR A 51 -0.14 -5.81 -7.55
C THR A 51 1.36 -5.59 -7.79
N SER A 52 2.03 -6.51 -8.49
CA SER A 52 3.46 -6.42 -8.79
C SER A 52 3.79 -5.52 -9.99
N ILE A 53 2.82 -5.23 -10.86
CA ILE A 53 3.06 -4.49 -12.12
C ILE A 53 3.62 -3.08 -11.88
N PRO A 54 3.07 -2.27 -10.96
CA PRO A 54 3.58 -0.93 -10.71
C PRO A 54 5.07 -0.89 -10.33
N PHE A 55 5.58 -1.95 -9.67
CA PHE A 55 6.98 -2.01 -9.27
C PHE A 55 7.97 -2.08 -10.43
N PHE A 56 7.56 -2.56 -11.62
CA PHE A 56 8.41 -2.48 -12.82
C PHE A 56 8.74 -1.04 -13.21
N PHE A 57 7.90 -0.08 -12.80
CA PHE A 57 8.08 1.34 -13.09
C PHE A 57 8.62 2.13 -11.88
N SER A 58 9.05 1.45 -10.82
CA SER A 58 9.45 2.09 -9.55
C SER A 58 10.57 3.13 -9.71
N TYR A 59 11.48 2.92 -10.67
CA TYR A 59 12.50 3.93 -11.00
C TYR A 59 11.88 5.29 -11.41
N PHE A 60 10.85 5.25 -12.26
CA PHE A 60 10.14 6.46 -12.70
C PHE A 60 9.34 7.06 -11.55
N THR A 61 8.63 6.24 -10.77
CA THR A 61 7.89 6.69 -9.59
C THR A 61 8.81 7.42 -8.61
N GLY A 62 9.98 6.85 -8.30
CA GLY A 62 10.96 7.46 -7.41
C GLY A 62 11.46 8.81 -7.94
N THR A 63 11.75 8.89 -9.23
CA THR A 63 12.20 10.14 -9.89
C THR A 63 11.12 11.23 -9.86
N ILE A 64 9.86 10.86 -10.13
CA ILE A 64 8.71 11.79 -10.07
C ILE A 64 8.52 12.29 -8.64
N VAL A 65 8.61 11.41 -7.65
CA VAL A 65 8.42 11.76 -6.24
C VAL A 65 9.57 12.65 -5.71
N ASP A 66 10.81 12.39 -6.10
CA ASP A 66 11.98 13.19 -5.68
C ASP A 66 11.87 14.63 -6.19
N THR A 67 11.38 14.81 -7.43
CA THR A 67 11.20 16.15 -8.05
C THR A 67 9.90 16.86 -7.65
N ALA A 68 8.93 16.15 -7.06
CA ALA A 68 7.65 16.72 -6.68
C ALA A 68 7.73 17.59 -5.42
N LYS A 69 7.18 18.80 -5.49
CA LYS A 69 7.05 19.71 -4.33
C LYS A 69 5.95 19.28 -3.35
N ASN A 70 4.87 18.67 -3.86
CA ASN A 70 3.65 18.38 -3.10
C ASN A 70 3.46 16.88 -2.82
N LYS A 71 4.49 16.21 -2.30
CA LYS A 71 4.52 14.75 -2.00
C LYS A 71 3.31 14.29 -1.17
N LYS A 72 2.94 15.07 -0.15
CA LYS A 72 1.77 14.78 0.70
C LYS A 72 0.46 14.78 -0.08
N THR A 73 0.27 15.73 -0.98
CA THR A 73 -0.93 15.83 -1.81
C THR A 73 -1.04 14.65 -2.78
N ILE A 74 0.08 14.24 -3.38
CA ILE A 74 0.12 13.04 -4.25
C ILE A 74 -0.38 11.81 -3.50
N LEU A 75 0.17 11.56 -2.31
CA LEU A 75 -0.23 10.40 -1.49
C LEU A 75 -1.70 10.46 -1.08
N LEU A 76 -2.21 11.63 -0.70
CA LEU A 76 -3.61 11.82 -0.35
C LEU A 76 -4.54 11.58 -1.53
N THR A 77 -4.22 12.11 -2.72
CA THR A 77 -5.03 11.90 -3.93
C THR A 77 -5.08 10.43 -4.30
N LEU A 78 -3.95 9.73 -4.28
CA LEU A 78 -3.90 8.29 -4.57
C LEU A 78 -4.69 7.47 -3.54
N SER A 79 -4.57 7.82 -2.25
CA SER A 79 -5.31 7.16 -1.17
C SER A 79 -6.82 7.39 -1.30
N PHE A 80 -7.23 8.60 -1.71
CA PHE A 80 -8.63 8.93 -1.96
C PHE A 80 -9.18 8.16 -3.17
N LEU A 81 -8.44 8.08 -4.27
CA LEU A 81 -8.81 7.28 -5.43
C LEU A 81 -8.96 5.79 -5.07
N LEU A 82 -8.03 5.25 -4.28
CA LEU A 82 -8.12 3.88 -3.77
C LEU A 82 -9.39 3.68 -2.94
N LEU A 83 -9.72 4.63 -2.05
CA LEU A 83 -10.94 4.58 -1.25
C LEU A 83 -12.21 4.59 -2.12
N VAL A 84 -12.25 5.39 -3.18
CA VAL A 84 -13.37 5.40 -4.14
C VAL A 84 -13.50 4.06 -4.84
N LEU A 85 -12.40 3.46 -5.31
CA LEU A 85 -12.43 2.14 -5.96
C LEU A 85 -12.94 1.05 -5.01
N LEU A 86 -12.50 1.07 -3.75
CA LEU A 86 -12.99 0.14 -2.72
C LEU A 86 -14.48 0.31 -2.47
N LEU A 87 -14.98 1.54 -2.39
CA LEU A 87 -16.42 1.78 -2.21
C LEU A 87 -17.23 1.24 -3.40
N LEU A 88 -16.76 1.47 -4.63
CA LEU A 88 -17.40 0.92 -5.82
C LEU A 88 -17.38 -0.61 -5.83
N SER A 89 -16.29 -1.22 -5.40
CA SER A 89 -16.16 -2.68 -5.36
C SER A 89 -17.11 -3.31 -4.31
N GLN A 90 -17.32 -2.64 -3.18
CA GLN A 90 -18.34 -3.04 -2.20
C GLN A 90 -19.77 -2.90 -2.73
N LEU A 91 -20.08 -1.83 -3.48
CA LEU A 91 -21.41 -1.66 -4.09
C LEU A 91 -21.69 -2.76 -5.12
N GLU A 92 -20.70 -3.13 -5.93
CA GLU A 92 -20.87 -4.20 -6.92
C GLU A 92 -21.00 -5.59 -6.31
N LEU A 93 -20.41 -5.83 -5.14
CA LEU A 93 -20.69 -7.05 -4.37
C LEU A 93 -22.18 -7.19 -4.00
N LEU A 94 -22.88 -6.07 -3.78
CA LEU A 94 -24.32 -6.08 -3.47
C LEU A 94 -25.19 -6.30 -4.71
N VAL A 95 -24.76 -5.78 -5.86
CA VAL A 95 -25.48 -5.91 -7.15
C VAL A 95 -25.21 -7.26 -7.83
N ASN A 96 -24.15 -7.96 -7.42
CA ASN A 96 -23.74 -9.27 -7.91
C ASN A 96 -23.40 -9.30 -9.42
N ASN A 97 -22.84 -8.19 -9.92
CA ASN A 97 -22.37 -8.09 -11.30
C ASN A 97 -20.91 -8.55 -11.41
N LEU A 98 -20.73 -9.85 -11.61
CA LEU A 98 -19.42 -10.51 -11.54
C LEU A 98 -18.36 -9.93 -12.51
N PRO A 99 -18.65 -9.64 -13.80
CA PRO A 99 -17.68 -9.00 -14.69
C PRO A 99 -17.17 -7.64 -14.20
N ILE A 100 -18.07 -6.78 -13.70
CA ILE A 100 -17.70 -5.44 -13.21
C ILE A 100 -16.90 -5.58 -11.91
N LEU A 101 -17.31 -6.48 -11.02
CA LEU A 101 -16.58 -6.76 -9.79
C LEU A 101 -15.14 -7.20 -10.04
N ILE A 102 -14.92 -8.12 -10.99
CA ILE A 102 -13.57 -8.56 -11.38
C ILE A 102 -12.75 -7.38 -11.90
N LEU A 103 -13.33 -6.55 -12.76
CA LEU A 103 -12.65 -5.36 -13.29
C LEU A 103 -12.27 -4.37 -12.17
N LEU A 104 -13.17 -4.15 -11.21
CA LEU A 104 -12.91 -3.28 -10.07
C LEU A 104 -11.81 -3.84 -9.15
N PHE A 105 -11.78 -5.14 -8.89
CA PHE A 105 -10.71 -5.75 -8.10
C PHE A 105 -9.38 -5.68 -8.85
N TYR A 106 -9.36 -5.89 -10.17
CA TYR A 106 -8.14 -5.77 -10.97
C TYR A 106 -7.59 -4.35 -10.97
N THR A 107 -8.46 -3.35 -11.10
CA THR A 107 -8.05 -1.94 -11.02
C THR A 107 -7.60 -1.56 -9.61
N THR A 108 -8.25 -2.10 -8.58
CA THR A 108 -7.85 -1.90 -7.18
C THR A 108 -6.48 -2.50 -6.90
N ALA A 109 -6.20 -3.72 -7.35
CA ALA A 109 -4.88 -4.36 -7.21
C ALA A 109 -3.75 -3.58 -7.90
N LEU A 110 -4.00 -3.00 -9.08
CA LEU A 110 -3.04 -2.10 -9.71
C LEU A 110 -2.84 -0.82 -8.89
N MET A 111 -3.92 -0.22 -8.41
CA MET A 111 -3.84 1.01 -7.61
C MET A 111 -3.18 0.78 -6.25
N THR A 112 -3.39 -0.35 -5.59
CA THR A 112 -2.70 -0.67 -4.33
C THR A 112 -1.19 -0.80 -4.56
N GLY A 113 -0.76 -1.42 -5.67
CA GLY A 113 0.66 -1.45 -6.06
C GLY A 113 1.23 -0.06 -6.32
N ILE A 114 0.49 0.83 -6.99
CA ILE A 114 0.91 2.23 -7.23
C ILE A 114 1.03 3.00 -5.91
N VAL A 115 0.00 2.94 -5.04
CA VAL A 115 0.00 3.63 -3.74
C VAL A 115 1.17 3.13 -2.89
N PHE A 116 1.44 1.82 -2.91
CA PHE A 116 2.56 1.23 -2.20
C PHE A 116 3.89 1.80 -2.68
N ASP A 117 4.16 1.76 -3.98
CA ASP A 117 5.43 2.20 -4.55
C ASP A 117 5.67 3.71 -4.33
N VAL A 118 4.62 4.52 -4.51
CA VAL A 118 4.65 5.96 -4.21
C VAL A 118 4.90 6.22 -2.72
N SER A 119 4.21 5.51 -1.83
CA SER A 119 4.39 5.68 -0.39
C SER A 119 5.81 5.33 0.06
N GLY A 120 6.39 4.25 -0.47
CA GLY A 120 7.77 3.86 -0.23
C GLY A 120 8.77 4.88 -0.76
N SER A 121 8.54 5.41 -1.95
CA SER A 121 9.35 6.46 -2.55
C SER A 121 9.32 7.74 -1.72
N ILE A 122 8.13 8.20 -1.30
CA ILE A 122 7.96 9.38 -0.45
C ILE A 122 8.69 9.18 0.88
N MET A 123 8.58 7.98 1.46
CA MET A 123 9.23 7.65 2.72
C MET A 123 10.76 7.68 2.61
N SER A 124 11.31 7.13 1.52
CA SER A 124 12.75 7.17 1.24
C SER A 124 13.26 8.61 1.11
N VAL A 125 12.56 9.44 0.32
CA VAL A 125 12.89 10.85 0.14
C VAL A 125 12.76 11.62 1.45
N TRP A 126 11.71 11.37 2.23
CA TRP A 126 11.52 12.02 3.53
C TRP A 126 12.64 11.70 4.52
N ILE A 127 13.08 10.44 4.60
CA ILE A 127 14.24 10.06 5.43
C ILE A 127 15.49 10.81 4.95
N LYS A 128 15.76 10.82 3.64
CA LYS A 128 16.92 11.51 3.06
C LYS A 128 16.93 13.01 3.35
N GLU A 129 15.77 13.67 3.32
CA GLU A 129 15.63 15.12 3.51
C GLU A 129 15.61 15.54 5.00
N ASN A 130 15.08 14.70 5.90
CA ASN A 130 14.77 15.11 7.28
C ASN A 130 15.63 14.41 8.36
N VAL A 131 16.39 13.37 8.01
CA VAL A 131 17.21 12.61 8.97
C VAL A 131 18.68 12.89 8.71
N LYS A 132 19.41 13.30 9.75
CA LYS A 132 20.86 13.47 9.68
C LYS A 132 21.55 12.15 9.34
N GLU A 133 22.65 12.23 8.59
CA GLU A 133 23.40 11.07 8.10
C GLU A 133 23.81 10.10 9.22
N GLU A 134 24.21 10.63 10.39
CA GLU A 134 24.53 9.86 11.60
C GLU A 134 23.40 8.92 12.08
N PHE A 135 22.13 9.27 11.83
CA PHE A 135 20.97 8.48 12.25
C PHE A 135 20.26 7.74 11.11
N TYR A 136 20.68 7.96 9.87
CA TYR A 136 20.04 7.41 8.68
C TYR A 136 19.86 5.88 8.74
N LYS A 137 20.94 5.15 9.06
CA LYS A 137 20.91 3.67 9.18
C LYS A 137 19.93 3.19 10.23
N LYS A 138 19.89 3.87 11.38
CA LYS A 138 19.00 3.52 12.50
C LYS A 138 17.54 3.76 12.13
N VAL A 139 17.22 4.91 11.54
CA VAL A 139 15.85 5.23 11.11
C VAL A 139 15.37 4.30 9.99
N SER A 140 16.21 4.00 9.00
CA SER A 140 15.89 3.06 7.92
C SER A 140 15.62 1.64 8.46
N SER A 141 16.41 1.18 9.44
CA SER A 141 16.19 -0.11 10.13
C SER A 141 14.87 -0.13 10.90
N ILE A 142 14.53 0.93 11.62
CA ILE A 142 13.25 1.07 12.33
C ILE A 142 12.08 1.03 11.34
N ASN A 143 12.16 1.80 10.25
CA ASN A 143 11.16 1.80 9.18
C ASN A 143 10.91 0.38 8.68
N ARG A 144 11.96 -0.35 8.28
CA ARG A 144 11.85 -1.73 7.78
C ARG A 144 11.24 -2.68 8.80
N THR A 145 11.55 -2.50 10.09
CA THR A 145 11.00 -3.32 11.18
C THR A 145 9.50 -3.05 11.35
N ILE A 146 9.08 -1.78 11.34
CA ILE A 146 7.67 -1.40 11.43
C ILE A 146 6.90 -1.93 10.22
N THR A 147 7.38 -1.73 9.00
CA THR A 147 6.73 -2.23 7.78
C THR A 147 6.51 -3.75 7.84
N ARG A 148 7.54 -4.52 8.22
CA ARG A 148 7.44 -5.98 8.34
C ARG A 148 6.47 -6.41 9.44
N SER A 149 6.53 -5.76 10.59
CA SER A 149 5.65 -6.08 11.73
C SER A 149 4.19 -5.84 11.36
N LEU A 150 3.90 -4.74 10.67
CA LEU A 150 2.57 -4.43 10.17
C LEU A 150 2.11 -5.42 9.09
N GLY A 151 2.99 -5.85 8.19
CA GLY A 151 2.67 -6.89 7.21
C GLY A 151 2.27 -8.22 7.86
N LEU A 152 3.08 -8.69 8.81
CA LEU A 152 2.78 -9.92 9.57
C LEU A 152 1.48 -9.77 10.38
N PHE A 153 1.24 -8.60 10.95
CA PHE A 153 0.00 -8.33 11.68
C PHE A 153 -1.23 -8.35 10.77
N ALA A 154 -1.12 -7.81 9.54
CA ALA A 154 -2.19 -7.88 8.54
C ALA A 154 -2.49 -9.33 8.14
N GLU A 155 -1.47 -10.15 7.88
CA GLU A 155 -1.63 -11.57 7.55
C GLU A 155 -2.25 -12.37 8.71
N TYR A 156 -1.82 -12.10 9.94
CA TYR A 156 -2.41 -12.72 11.13
C TYR A 156 -3.89 -12.34 11.28
N TRP A 157 -4.20 -11.05 11.12
CA TRP A 157 -5.57 -10.54 11.20
C TRP A 157 -6.46 -11.13 10.11
N GLN A 158 -5.95 -11.29 8.89
CA GLN A 158 -6.66 -12.01 7.83
C GLN A 158 -6.99 -13.46 8.27
N GLY A 159 -6.02 -14.18 8.83
CA GLY A 159 -6.20 -15.57 9.26
C GLY A 159 -7.31 -15.79 10.29
N SER A 160 -7.70 -14.76 11.05
CA SER A 160 -8.85 -14.83 11.97
C SER A 160 -10.20 -14.61 11.27
N PHE A 161 -10.25 -13.84 10.17
CA PHE A 161 -11.47 -13.59 9.39
C PHE A 161 -11.77 -14.70 8.37
N LEU A 162 -10.76 -15.47 7.95
CA LEU A 162 -10.90 -16.50 6.91
C LEU A 162 -11.11 -17.92 7.44
N ARG A 163 -11.19 -18.10 8.76
CA ARG A 163 -11.62 -19.34 9.42
C ARG A 163 -13.13 -19.39 9.52
#